data_AF-A0A2V9LDR3-F1
#
_entry.id   AF-A0A2V9LDR3-F1
#
_cell.length_a   1.000
_cell.length_b   1.000
_cell.length_c   1.000
_cell.angle_alpha   90.00
_cell.angle_beta   90.00
_cell.angle_gamma   90.00
#
_symmetry.space_group_name_H-M   'P 1'
#
loop_
_entity.id
_entity.type
_entity.pdbx_description
1 polymer ?
#
loop_
_entity_poly.entity_id
_entity_poly.type
_entity_poly.pdbx_seq_one_letter_code
_entity_poly.pdbx_strand_id
1 'polypeptide(L)'
;MDAALIFNSYHEMSEYQKMLERILRALKPGGRLVLVEPFSEARRKDPRESQVREHVIAPELAEAELRRTGFEIVARNDEFNEHRDSGTSEWLILARRPGSVPIHPVAIGARLAVAQ
;
A
#
# COMPACT_ATOMS: atom_id res chain seq x y z
N MET A 1 4.70 -14.00 4.38
CA MET A 1 4.68 -13.15 5.58
C MET A 1 3.24 -12.76 5.90
N ASP A 2 2.87 -12.62 7.17
CA ASP A 2 1.52 -12.17 7.55
C ASP A 2 1.43 -10.64 7.60
N ALA A 3 2.54 -9.98 7.93
CA ALA A 3 2.66 -8.54 7.92
C ALA A 3 4.06 -8.07 7.48
N ALA A 4 4.14 -6.83 7.03
CA ALA A 4 5.36 -6.06 6.84
C ALA A 4 5.14 -4.63 7.39
N LEU A 5 6.19 -4.06 7.97
CA LEU A 5 6.23 -2.68 8.44
C LEU A 5 7.37 -1.96 7.72
N ILE A 6 7.08 -0.80 7.16
CA ILE A 6 8.07 0.15 6.68
C ILE A 6 7.84 1.42 7.49
N PHE A 7 8.84 1.78 8.28
CA PHE A 7 8.82 2.94 9.15
C PHE A 7 9.98 3.85 8.76
N ASN A 8 9.67 5.11 8.46
CA ASN A 8 10.63 6.18 8.16
C ASN A 8 11.70 5.77 7.13
N SER A 9 11.28 5.10 6.05
CA SER A 9 12.21 4.54 5.05
C SER A 9 11.61 4.33 3.66
N TYR A 10 10.30 4.49 3.49
CA TYR A 10 9.65 4.39 2.18
C TYR A 10 10.12 5.52 1.24
N HIS A 11 10.32 6.73 1.76
CA HIS A 11 10.87 7.84 0.97
C HIS A 11 12.30 7.57 0.47
N GLU A 12 13.06 6.72 1.15
CA GLU A 12 14.42 6.32 0.75
C GLU A 12 14.45 5.22 -0.33
N MET A 13 13.30 4.62 -0.65
CA MET A 13 13.22 3.57 -1.66
C MET A 13 13.26 4.16 -3.08
N SER A 14 14.42 4.14 -3.72
CA SER A 14 14.59 4.57 -5.12
C SER A 14 13.82 3.68 -6.11
N GLU A 15 13.80 2.36 -5.87
CA GLU A 15 13.08 1.37 -6.68
C GLU A 15 11.72 0.98 -6.05
N TYR A 16 11.04 1.94 -5.40
CA TYR A 16 9.82 1.73 -4.60
C TYR A 16 8.77 0.84 -5.29
N GLN A 17 8.51 1.04 -6.58
CA GLN A 17 7.50 0.27 -7.32
C GLN A 17 7.84 -1.24 -7.35
N LYS A 18 9.10 -1.59 -7.69
CA LYS A 18 9.56 -2.98 -7.72
C LYS A 18 9.59 -3.59 -6.31
N MET A 19 9.91 -2.78 -5.30
CA MET A 19 9.93 -3.22 -3.90
C MET A 19 8.52 -3.51 -3.39
N LEU A 20 7.55 -2.62 -3.63
CA LEU A 20 6.15 -2.83 -3.29
C LEU A 20 5.59 -4.09 -3.95
N GLU A 21 5.90 -4.33 -5.22
CA GLU A 21 5.48 -5.55 -5.92
C GLU A 21 6.05 -6.82 -5.26
N ARG A 22 7.31 -6.79 -4.83
CA ARG A 22 7.95 -7.92 -4.12
C ARG A 22 7.32 -8.13 -2.76
N ILE A 23 7.03 -7.05 -2.02
CA ILE A 23 6.34 -7.12 -0.72
C ILE A 23 4.95 -7.70 -0.89
N LEU A 24 4.17 -7.22 -1.88
CA LEU A 24 2.84 -7.73 -2.18
C LEU A 24 2.88 -9.24 -2.46
N ARG A 25 3.84 -9.72 -3.26
CA ARG A 25 4.01 -11.15 -3.53
C ARG A 25 4.40 -11.97 -2.29
N ALA A 26 5.22 -11.41 -1.41
CA ALA A 26 5.70 -12.07 -0.20
C ALA A 26 4.66 -12.16 0.93
N LEU A 27 3.71 -11.23 0.98
CA LEU A 27 2.59 -11.27 1.93
C LEU A 27 1.63 -12.41 1.57
N LYS A 28 1.11 -13.14 2.55
CA LYS A 28 0.01 -14.10 2.30
C LYS A 28 -1.24 -13.34 1.83
N PRO A 29 -2.20 -13.97 1.13
CA PRO A 29 -3.50 -13.34 0.87
C PRO A 29 -4.14 -12.84 2.17
N GLY A 30 -4.61 -11.59 2.18
CA GLY A 30 -5.10 -10.92 3.39
C GLY A 30 -4.01 -10.39 4.33
N GLY A 31 -2.73 -10.64 4.04
CA GLY A 31 -1.58 -10.11 4.78
C GLY A 31 -1.46 -8.59 4.65
N ARG A 32 -0.82 -7.95 5.64
CA ARG A 32 -0.85 -6.50 5.83
C ARG A 32 0.49 -5.82 5.57
N LEU A 33 0.44 -4.60 5.05
CA LEU A 33 1.57 -3.67 4.99
C LEU A 33 1.19 -2.42 5.79
N VAL A 34 2.04 -2.00 6.71
CA VAL A 34 1.93 -0.70 7.38
C VAL A 34 3.05 0.18 6.87
N LEU A 35 2.70 1.38 6.39
CA LEU A 35 3.63 2.47 6.12
C LEU A 35 3.45 3.54 7.18
N VAL A 36 4.54 4.02 7.75
CA VAL A 36 4.57 5.21 8.61
C VAL A 36 5.72 6.09 8.15
N GLU A 37 5.43 7.31 7.74
CA GLU A 37 6.42 8.16 7.08
C GLU A 37 6.29 9.62 7.50
N PRO A 38 7.42 10.36 7.53
CA PRO A 38 7.44 11.78 7.77
C PRO A 38 6.80 12.56 6.61
N PHE A 39 6.17 13.68 6.95
CA PHE A 39 5.51 14.57 6.02
C PHE A 39 5.58 16.04 6.45
N SER A 40 5.50 16.93 5.46
CA SER A 40 5.45 18.38 5.62
C SER A 40 4.33 18.93 4.74
N GLU A 41 3.33 19.57 5.35
CA GLU A 41 2.19 20.19 4.63
C GLU A 41 2.63 21.17 3.56
N ALA A 42 3.70 21.93 3.81
CA ALA A 42 4.24 22.90 2.85
C ALA A 42 4.69 22.24 1.53
N ARG A 43 4.95 20.93 1.53
CA ARG A 43 5.45 20.15 0.39
C ARG A 43 4.40 19.20 -0.20
N ARG A 44 3.14 19.22 0.27
CA ARG A 44 2.07 18.28 -0.15
C ARG A 44 1.93 18.18 -1.67
N LYS A 45 2.11 19.30 -2.38
CA LYS A 45 1.92 19.43 -3.83
C LYS A 45 3.22 19.34 -4.62
N ASP A 46 4.36 19.22 -3.96
CA ASP A 46 5.65 19.10 -4.63
C ASP A 46 5.73 17.77 -5.40
N PRO A 47 6.50 17.69 -6.49
CA PRO A 47 6.79 16.42 -7.13
C PRO A 47 7.44 15.43 -6.17
N ARG A 48 7.16 14.12 -6.31
CA ARG A 48 7.71 13.05 -5.46
C ARG A 48 9.22 13.19 -5.24
N GLU A 49 9.97 13.42 -6.31
CA GLU A 49 11.44 13.57 -6.24
C GLU A 49 11.88 14.74 -5.35
N SER A 50 11.11 15.83 -5.33
CA SER A 50 11.37 16.98 -4.46
C SER A 50 11.06 16.67 -3.01
N GLN A 51 10.00 15.91 -2.75
CA GLN A 51 9.63 15.48 -1.39
C GLN A 51 10.68 14.54 -0.80
N VAL A 52 11.10 13.51 -1.55
CA VAL A 52 12.05 12.51 -1.02
C VAL A 52 13.46 13.08 -0.80
N ARG A 53 13.88 14.10 -1.56
CA ARG A 53 15.13 14.85 -1.30
C ARG A 53 15.15 15.53 0.06
N GLU A 54 13.97 15.76 0.63
CA GLU A 54 13.75 16.46 1.89
C GLU A 54 13.33 15.48 2.98
N HIS A 55 13.52 14.18 2.74
CA HIS A 55 13.18 13.09 3.65
C HIS A 55 11.71 13.12 4.11
N VAL A 56 10.80 13.48 3.19
CA VAL A 56 9.35 13.45 3.42
C VAL A 56 8.62 12.82 2.24
N ILE A 57 7.39 12.36 2.46
CA ILE A 57 6.51 11.92 1.38
C ILE A 57 5.05 12.15 1.74
N ALA A 58 4.26 12.65 0.79
CA ALA A 58 2.84 12.90 0.98
C ALA A 58 2.05 11.58 1.01
N PRO A 59 1.08 11.45 1.92
CA PRO A 59 0.28 10.24 2.05
C PRO A 59 -0.53 9.91 0.78
N GLU A 60 -0.93 10.90 -0.01
CA GLU A 60 -1.59 10.68 -1.31
C GLU A 60 -0.69 9.96 -2.33
N LEU A 61 0.59 10.30 -2.36
CA LEU A 61 1.55 9.68 -3.26
C LEU A 61 1.74 8.21 -2.88
N ALA A 62 2.01 7.95 -1.60
CA ALA A 62 2.17 6.59 -1.10
C ALA A 62 0.89 5.75 -1.31
N GLU A 63 -0.29 6.31 -1.04
CA GLU A 63 -1.56 5.63 -1.29
C GLU A 63 -1.75 5.26 -2.78
N ALA A 64 -1.49 6.21 -3.68
CA ALA A 64 -1.61 5.98 -5.12
C ALA A 64 -0.63 4.91 -5.61
N GLU A 65 0.60 4.89 -5.09
CA GLU A 65 1.63 3.89 -5.37
C GLU A 65 1.23 2.49 -4.86
N LEU A 66 0.68 2.40 -3.65
CA LEU A 66 0.15 1.17 -3.08
C LEU A 66 -1.02 0.61 -3.91
N ARG A 67 -2.00 1.45 -4.25
CA ARG A 67 -3.16 1.05 -5.07
C ARG A 67 -2.74 0.59 -6.46
N ARG A 68 -1.85 1.32 -7.12
CA ARG A 68 -1.30 0.94 -8.43
C ARG A 68 -0.58 -0.41 -8.38
N THR A 69 0.06 -0.73 -7.26
CA THR A 69 0.72 -2.03 -7.06
C THR A 69 -0.28 -3.17 -6.83
N GLY A 70 -1.50 -2.87 -6.41
CA GLY A 70 -2.56 -3.87 -6.16
C GLY A 70 -2.85 -4.12 -4.68
N PHE A 71 -2.40 -3.24 -3.78
CA PHE A 71 -2.85 -3.26 -2.40
C PHE A 71 -4.25 -2.65 -2.24
N GLU A 72 -5.01 -3.17 -1.28
CA GLU A 72 -6.23 -2.55 -0.77
C GLU A 72 -5.88 -1.65 0.42
N ILE A 73 -6.33 -0.41 0.43
CA ILE A 73 -6.16 0.49 1.58
C ILE A 73 -7.23 0.16 2.62
N VAL A 74 -6.80 -0.21 3.82
CA VAL A 74 -7.68 -0.55 4.95
C VAL A 74 -7.94 0.66 5.81
N ALA A 75 -6.90 1.45 6.09
CA ALA A 75 -7.00 2.68 6.85
C ALA A 75 -5.87 3.65 6.47
N ARG A 76 -6.13 4.94 6.66
CA ARG A 76 -5.17 6.03 6.51
C ARG A 76 -5.42 7.05 7.62
N ASN A 77 -4.35 7.51 8.26
CA ASN A 77 -4.37 8.60 9.23
C ASN A 77 -3.22 9.56 8.92
N ASP A 78 -3.54 10.76 8.43
CA ASP A 78 -2.55 11.78 8.07
C ASP A 78 -1.93 12.47 9.30
N GLU A 79 -2.61 12.38 10.45
CA GLU A 79 -2.26 12.99 11.73
C GLU A 79 -1.89 11.90 12.74
N PHE A 80 -1.14 10.88 12.30
CA PHE A 80 -0.81 9.74 13.15
C PHE A 80 0.10 10.13 14.31
N ASN A 81 1.09 11.00 14.06
CA ASN A 81 1.96 11.57 15.09
C ASN A 81 2.34 13.01 14.72
N GLU A 82 2.21 13.93 15.66
CA GLU A 82 2.59 15.33 15.49
C GLU A 82 3.93 15.59 16.18
N HIS A 83 4.91 16.11 15.45
CA HIS A 83 6.12 16.66 16.06
C HIS A 83 5.94 18.16 16.26
N ARG A 84 5.58 18.56 17.48
CA ARG A 84 5.26 19.96 17.83
C ARG A 84 6.38 20.97 17.52
N ASP A 85 7.63 20.51 17.40
CA ASP A 85 8.81 21.37 17.30
C ASP A 85 9.50 21.38 15.93
N SER A 86 9.19 20.44 15.02
CA SER A 86 9.92 20.29 13.74
C SER A 86 9.15 20.77 12.51
N GLY A 87 7.86 21.07 12.63
CA GLY A 87 7.00 21.40 11.48
C GLY A 87 6.73 20.22 10.56
N THR A 88 7.08 18.99 10.98
CA THR A 88 6.81 17.74 10.27
C THR A 88 5.89 16.85 11.11
N SER A 89 5.00 16.11 10.47
CA SER A 89 4.17 15.08 11.10
C SER A 89 4.54 13.71 10.55
N GLU A 90 4.02 12.64 11.16
CA GLU A 90 4.01 11.31 10.54
C GLU A 90 2.57 10.94 10.23
N TRP A 91 2.37 10.33 9.06
CA TRP A 91 1.12 9.69 8.69
C TRP A 91 1.27 8.18 8.76
N LEU A 92 0.15 7.46 8.84
CA LEU A 92 0.08 6.01 8.77
C LEU A 92 -0.88 5.56 7.66
N ILE A 93 -0.45 4.59 6.85
CA ILE A 93 -1.33 3.83 5.95
C ILE A 93 -1.24 2.35 6.31
N LEU A 94 -2.40 1.74 6.59
CA LEU A 94 -2.56 0.30 6.65
C LEU A 94 -3.13 -0.18 5.32
N ALA A 95 -2.38 -1.03 4.63
CA ALA A 95 -2.74 -1.67 3.40
C ALA A 95 -2.80 -3.20 3.55
N ARG A 96 -3.52 -3.86 2.65
CA ARG A 96 -3.74 -5.30 2.66
C ARG A 96 -3.52 -5.88 1.27
N ARG A 97 -2.80 -7.01 1.17
CA ARG A 97 -2.82 -7.84 -0.03
C ARG A 97 -4.24 -8.39 -0.20
N PRO A 98 -4.90 -8.22 -1.35
CA PRO A 98 -6.22 -8.79 -1.59
C PRO A 98 -6.29 -10.25 -1.13
N GLY A 99 -7.38 -10.61 -0.46
CA GLY A 99 -7.68 -12.01 -0.16
C GLY A 99 -7.75 -12.80 -1.47
N SER A 100 -7.45 -14.09 -1.44
CA SER A 100 -7.75 -14.93 -2.61
C SER A 100 -9.24 -14.79 -2.88
N VAL A 101 -9.61 -14.24 -4.04
CA VAL A 101 -10.95 -14.49 -4.57
C VAL A 101 -11.04 -16.01 -4.66
N PRO A 102 -12.02 -16.68 -4.01
CA PRO A 102 -12.24 -18.08 -4.28
C PRO A 102 -12.53 -18.20 -5.77
N ILE A 103 -11.60 -18.79 -6.51
CA ILE A 103 -11.91 -19.37 -7.82
C ILE A 103 -12.82 -20.55 -7.53
N HIS A 104 -14.12 -20.30 -7.40
CA HIS A 104 -15.09 -21.36 -7.58
C HIS A 104 -15.02 -21.77 -9.05
N PRO A 105 -14.66 -23.03 -9.37
CA PRO A 105 -14.83 -23.52 -10.72
C PRO A 105 -16.32 -23.50 -11.03
N VAL A 106 -16.72 -22.71 -12.03
CA VAL A 106 -18.05 -22.86 -12.64
C VAL A 106 -18.04 -24.22 -13.32
N ALA A 107 -18.54 -25.23 -12.63
CA ALA A 107 -18.88 -26.51 -13.21
C ALA A 107 -20.13 -26.31 -14.09
N ILE A 108 -19.94 -26.14 -15.40
CA ILE A 108 -21.01 -26.42 -16.36
C ILE A 108 -20.81 -27.84 -16.85
N GLY A 109 -21.20 -28.78 -16.00
CA GLY A 109 -21.60 -30.11 -16.42
C GLY A 109 -23.11 -30.12 -16.57
N ALA A 110 -23.62 -29.79 -17.75
CA ALA A 110 -24.98 -30.15 -18.14
C ALA A 110 -24.89 -31.27 -19.18
N ARG A 111 -25.05 -32.51 -18.70
CA ARG A 111 -25.40 -33.65 -19.55
C ARG A 111 -26.80 -33.38 -20.12
N LEU A 112 -26.91 -33.23 -21.43
CA LEU A 112 -28.16 -33.54 -22.13
C LEU A 112 -28.11 -35.02 -22.50
N ALA A 113 -28.69 -35.84 -21.64
CA ALA A 113 -29.24 -37.12 -22.05
C ALA A 113 -30.69 -36.86 -22.46
N VAL A 114 -31.00 -37.06 -23.74
CA VAL A 114 -32.34 -37.47 -24.15
C VAL A 114 -32.15 -38.61 -25.14
N ALA A 115 -32.56 -39.79 -24.69
CA ALA A 115 -32.85 -40.94 -25.53
C ALA A 115 -34.37 -40.94 -25.77
N GLN A 116 -34.76 -40.87 -27.03
CA GLN A 116 -35.75 -41.68 -27.75
C GLN A 116 -36.23 -40.92 -28.99
#